data_AF-A0A942MII8-F1
#
_entry.id   AF-A0A942MII8-F1
#
_cell.length_a   1.000
_cell.length_b   1.000
_cell.length_c   1.000
_cell.angle_alpha   90.00
_cell.angle_beta   90.00
_cell.angle_gamma   90.00
#
_symmetry.space_group_name_H-M   'P 1'
#
loop_
_entity.id
_entity.type
_entity.pdbx_description
1 polymer ?
#
loop_
_entity_poly.entity_id
_entity_poly.type
_entity_poly.pdbx_seq_one_letter_code
_entity_poly.pdbx_strand_id
1 'polypeptide(L)'
;MQSKIELLMKAFDNGCLIFKGQKMLDSNILRSNVTFFSELIVNESISRGIILHAGSKVVFFIATLLSAYSCLVQDTGTNKDLIKNLNVGDLVVYGKSRGVFEGLDEQGRAIIKQGGTLNCYVPHTAFYKITPYHGKATTLDGRG
;
A
#
# COMPACT_ATOMS: atom_id res chain seq x y z
N MET A 1 10.45 -7.04 -15.61
CA MET A 1 9.08 -7.61 -15.64
C MET A 1 9.03 -9.00 -15.01
N GLN A 2 9.88 -9.94 -15.46
CA GLN A 2 10.01 -11.29 -14.90
C GLN A 2 10.26 -11.32 -13.38
N SER A 3 11.11 -10.42 -12.88
CA SER A 3 11.39 -10.27 -11.44
C SER A 3 10.17 -9.94 -10.57
N LYS A 4 9.14 -9.24 -11.09
CA LYS A 4 7.93 -8.90 -10.31
C LYS A 4 6.98 -10.08 -10.19
N ILE A 5 6.86 -10.88 -11.26
CA ILE A 5 6.08 -12.12 -11.27
C ILE A 5 6.70 -13.11 -10.29
N GLU A 6 8.03 -13.24 -10.28
CA GLU A 6 8.76 -14.08 -9.33
C GLU A 6 8.53 -13.65 -7.87
N LEU A 7 8.48 -12.34 -7.59
CA LEU A 7 8.16 -11.82 -6.25
C LEU A 7 6.74 -12.19 -5.81
N LEU A 8 5.74 -12.05 -6.69
CA LEU A 8 4.36 -12.43 -6.39
C LEU A 8 4.23 -13.95 -6.17
N MET A 9 4.91 -14.75 -7.00
CA MET A 9 4.98 -16.20 -6.84
C MET A 9 5.62 -16.59 -5.50
N LYS A 10 6.74 -15.94 -5.14
CA LYS A 10 7.44 -16.20 -3.87
C LYS A 10 6.59 -15.79 -2.65
N ALA A 11 5.84 -14.70 -2.75
CA ALA A 11 4.91 -14.30 -1.71
C ALA A 11 3.79 -15.34 -1.51
N PHE A 12 3.26 -15.90 -2.61
CA PHE A 12 2.31 -17.00 -2.55
C PHE A 12 2.92 -18.27 -1.94
N ASP A 13 4.13 -18.65 -2.35
CA ASP A 13 4.81 -19.86 -1.88
C ASP A 13 5.16 -19.82 -0.38
N ASN A 14 5.43 -18.62 0.15
CA ASN A 14 5.64 -18.41 1.58
C ASN A 14 4.33 -18.36 2.37
N GLY A 15 3.19 -18.30 1.68
CA GLY A 15 1.86 -18.24 2.26
C GLY A 15 1.22 -19.63 2.43
N CYS A 16 0.09 -19.65 3.15
CA CYS A 16 -0.75 -20.83 3.27
C CYS A 16 -2.21 -20.38 3.13
N LEU A 17 -2.94 -20.98 2.20
CA LEU A 17 -4.36 -20.67 2.02
C LEU A 17 -5.20 -21.59 2.90
N ILE A 18 -5.89 -20.99 3.87
CA ILE A 18 -6.80 -21.70 4.79
C ILE A 18 -8.23 -21.34 4.39
N PHE A 19 -9.02 -22.35 4.02
CA PHE A 19 -10.43 -22.18 3.68
C PHE A 19 -11.29 -23.05 4.59
N LYS A 20 -12.26 -22.45 5.28
CA LYS A 20 -13.13 -23.13 6.27
C LYS A 20 -12.35 -23.94 7.32
N GLY A 21 -11.25 -23.38 7.81
CA GLY A 21 -10.40 -24.02 8.83
C GLY A 21 -9.51 -25.15 8.31
N GLN A 22 -9.53 -25.45 7.01
CA GLN A 22 -8.66 -26.45 6.41
C GLN A 22 -7.61 -25.77 5.54
N LYS A 23 -6.35 -26.20 5.68
CA LYS A 23 -5.28 -25.84 4.75
C LYS A 23 -5.63 -26.43 3.39
N MET A 24 -5.75 -25.60 2.37
CA MET A 24 -5.83 -26.08 1.01
C MET A 24 -4.47 -26.68 0.65
N LEU A 25 -4.47 -27.98 0.32
CA LEU A 25 -3.29 -28.64 -0.22
C LEU A 25 -2.94 -27.99 -1.55
N ASP A 26 -1.63 -27.78 -1.73
CA ASP A 26 -1.00 -27.10 -2.85
C ASP A 26 -1.31 -27.82 -4.16
N SER A 27 -2.50 -27.55 -4.71
CA SER A 27 -2.94 -28.15 -5.96
C SER A 27 -2.26 -27.37 -7.08
N ASN A 28 -1.71 -28.09 -8.06
CA ASN A 28 -1.15 -27.49 -9.29
C ASN A 28 -2.12 -26.46 -9.91
N ILE A 29 -3.42 -26.64 -9.72
CA ILE A 29 -4.49 -25.72 -10.12
C ILE A 29 -4.32 -24.34 -9.46
N LEU A 30 -4.07 -24.28 -8.14
CA LEU A 30 -3.85 -23.01 -7.44
C LEU A 30 -2.62 -22.29 -7.99
N ARG A 31 -1.51 -23.03 -8.16
CA ARG A 31 -0.27 -22.48 -8.71
C ARG A 31 -0.47 -21.95 -10.14
N SER A 32 -1.15 -22.70 -11.02
CA SER A 32 -1.49 -22.22 -12.37
C SER A 32 -2.34 -20.96 -12.36
N ASN A 33 -3.31 -20.84 -11.45
CA ASN A 33 -4.11 -19.62 -11.31
C ASN A 33 -3.25 -18.45 -10.84
N VAL A 34 -2.37 -18.65 -9.85
CA VAL A 34 -1.48 -17.60 -9.33
C VAL A 34 -0.53 -17.10 -10.41
N THR A 35 0.06 -17.99 -11.20
CA THR A 35 0.90 -17.61 -12.35
C THR A 35 0.11 -16.76 -13.35
N PHE A 36 -1.07 -17.22 -13.75
CA PHE A 36 -1.95 -16.48 -14.66
C PHE A 36 -2.32 -15.09 -14.14
N PHE A 37 -2.71 -14.97 -12.87
CA PHE A 37 -3.03 -13.67 -12.26
C PHE A 37 -1.81 -12.77 -12.17
N SER A 38 -0.64 -13.32 -11.84
CA SER A 38 0.60 -12.55 -11.75
C SER A 38 1.00 -11.98 -13.11
N GLU A 39 0.86 -12.78 -14.18
CA GLU A 39 1.07 -12.32 -15.55
C GLU A 39 0.06 -11.25 -15.95
N LEU A 40 -1.24 -11.45 -15.66
CA LEU A 40 -2.28 -10.47 -15.96
C LEU A 40 -2.04 -9.12 -15.27
N ILE A 41 -1.60 -9.14 -14.00
CA ILE A 41 -1.37 -7.93 -13.20
C ILE A 41 -0.10 -7.19 -13.63
N VAL A 42 0.96 -7.90 -13.99
CA VAL A 42 2.27 -7.30 -14.29
C VAL A 42 2.38 -6.89 -15.76
N ASN A 43 1.65 -7.55 -16.66
CA ASN A 43 1.79 -7.38 -18.09
C ASN A 43 0.75 -6.39 -18.65
N GLU A 44 1.14 -5.12 -18.76
CA GLU A 44 0.28 -4.03 -19.27
C GLU A 44 -0.23 -4.29 -20.71
N SER A 45 0.44 -5.15 -21.47
CA SER A 45 0.01 -5.54 -22.83
C SER A 45 -1.19 -6.50 -22.85
N ILE A 46 -1.45 -7.21 -21.74
CA ILE A 46 -2.57 -8.13 -21.61
C ILE A 46 -3.77 -7.35 -21.06
N SER A 47 -4.49 -6.67 -21.95
CA SER A 47 -5.62 -5.82 -21.54
C SER A 47 -6.86 -6.59 -21.03
N ARG A 48 -6.96 -7.90 -21.32
CA ARG A 48 -8.14 -8.73 -21.01
C ARG A 48 -7.76 -10.19 -20.77
N GLY A 49 -8.23 -10.76 -19.66
CA GLY A 49 -8.14 -12.18 -19.35
C GLY A 49 -9.52 -12.76 -19.07
N ILE A 50 -9.80 -13.97 -19.56
CA ILE A 50 -11.05 -14.69 -19.27
C ILE A 50 -10.74 -15.71 -18.17
N ILE A 51 -11.44 -15.57 -17.04
CA ILE A 51 -11.35 -16.52 -15.93
C ILE A 51 -12.58 -17.42 -16.00
N LEU A 52 -12.37 -18.69 -16.35
CA LEU A 52 -13.43 -19.69 -16.35
C LEU A 52 -13.63 -20.20 -14.92
N HIS A 53 -14.58 -19.58 -14.21
CA HIS A 53 -14.86 -19.87 -12.81
C HIS A 53 -15.83 -21.06 -12.68
N ALA A 54 -15.33 -22.22 -12.24
CA ALA A 54 -16.12 -23.44 -12.02
C ALA A 54 -17.08 -23.40 -10.79
N GLY A 55 -17.51 -22.20 -10.36
CA GLY A 55 -18.36 -22.01 -9.17
C GLY A 55 -17.60 -21.87 -7.84
N SER A 56 -16.26 -21.83 -7.84
CA SER A 56 -15.43 -21.79 -6.63
C SER A 56 -14.91 -20.40 -6.25
N LYS A 57 -15.34 -19.88 -5.09
CA LYS A 57 -14.89 -18.61 -4.50
C LYS A 57 -13.37 -18.50 -4.29
N VAL A 58 -12.65 -19.63 -4.33
CA VAL A 58 -11.19 -19.70 -4.11
C VAL A 58 -10.43 -18.85 -5.13
N VAL A 59 -10.86 -18.87 -6.39
CA VAL A 59 -10.21 -18.08 -7.47
C VAL A 59 -10.31 -16.59 -7.18
N PHE A 60 -11.46 -16.13 -6.69
CA PHE A 60 -11.67 -14.74 -6.31
C PHE A 60 -10.79 -14.30 -5.12
N PHE A 61 -10.62 -15.17 -4.12
CA PHE A 61 -9.73 -14.88 -2.98
C PHE A 61 -8.28 -14.76 -3.41
N ILE A 62 -7.82 -15.65 -4.30
CA ILE A 62 -6.45 -15.61 -4.84
C ILE A 62 -6.24 -14.33 -5.64
N ALA A 63 -7.17 -13.99 -6.53
CA ALA A 63 -7.10 -12.76 -7.32
C ALA A 63 -7.01 -11.53 -6.40
N THR A 64 -7.89 -11.44 -5.41
CA THR A 64 -7.92 -10.32 -4.44
C THR A 64 -6.61 -10.21 -3.67
N LEU A 65 -6.09 -11.34 -3.17
CA LEU A 65 -4.85 -11.38 -2.41
C LEU A 65 -3.66 -10.97 -3.27
N LEU A 66 -3.54 -11.52 -4.49
CA LEU A 66 -2.47 -11.16 -5.41
C LEU A 66 -2.54 -9.69 -5.84
N SER A 67 -3.73 -9.14 -6.07
CA SER A 67 -3.90 -7.71 -6.33
C SER A 67 -3.40 -6.86 -5.16
N ALA A 68 -3.77 -7.19 -3.92
CA ALA A 68 -3.28 -6.46 -2.74
C ALA A 68 -1.74 -6.54 -2.60
N TYR A 69 -1.17 -7.73 -2.77
CA TYR A 69 0.29 -7.91 -2.78
C TYR A 69 0.96 -7.16 -3.93
N SER A 70 0.33 -7.10 -5.09
CA SER A 70 0.87 -6.38 -6.24
C SER A 70 0.96 -4.88 -5.96
N CYS A 71 0.00 -4.29 -5.25
CA CYS A 71 0.10 -2.90 -4.82
C CYS A 71 1.35 -2.68 -3.97
N LEU A 72 1.68 -3.61 -3.06
CA LEU A 72 2.88 -3.50 -2.22
C LEU A 72 4.18 -3.71 -3.01
N VAL A 73 4.21 -4.67 -3.94
CA VAL A 73 5.41 -4.98 -4.75
C VAL A 73 5.65 -3.94 -5.83
N GLN A 74 4.58 -3.32 -6.34
CA GLN A 74 4.64 -2.26 -7.34
C GLN A 74 4.72 -0.87 -6.71
N ASP A 75 4.60 -0.74 -5.39
CA ASP A 75 4.79 0.53 -4.70
C ASP A 75 6.25 0.97 -4.85
N THR A 76 6.50 1.80 -5.87
CA THR A 76 7.76 2.52 -6.05
C THR A 76 7.72 3.89 -5.37
N GLY A 77 6.70 4.14 -4.54
CA GLY A 77 6.50 5.41 -3.86
C GLY A 77 7.70 5.76 -2.99
N THR A 78 8.37 6.85 -3.33
CA THR A 78 9.40 7.42 -2.47
C THR A 78 8.71 8.20 -1.35
N ASN A 79 9.38 8.42 -0.21
CA ASN A 79 8.86 9.34 0.83
C ASN A 79 8.56 10.76 0.28
N LYS A 80 9.20 11.14 -0.84
CA LYS A 80 8.90 12.37 -1.58
C LYS A 80 7.52 12.33 -2.26
N ASP A 81 7.10 11.18 -2.75
CA ASP A 81 5.82 11.01 -3.42
C ASP A 81 4.67 11.00 -2.41
N LEU A 82 4.92 10.54 -1.18
CA LEU A 82 3.98 10.65 -0.07
C LEU A 82 3.65 12.12 0.24
N ILE A 83 4.66 12.99 0.33
CA ILE A 83 4.43 14.43 0.58
C ILE A 83 3.74 15.12 -0.60
N LYS A 84 4.02 14.70 -1.85
CA LYS A 84 3.32 15.24 -3.03
C LYS A 84 1.84 14.88 -3.07
N ASN A 85 1.45 13.77 -2.44
CA ASN A 85 0.06 13.33 -2.37
C ASN A 85 -0.73 13.98 -1.22
N LEU A 86 -0.07 14.75 -0.34
CA LEU A 86 -0.74 15.50 0.71
C LEU A 86 -1.25 16.85 0.17
N ASN A 87 -2.48 17.19 0.50
CA ASN A 87 -3.04 18.50 0.28
C ASN A 87 -2.83 19.39 1.50
N VAL A 88 -2.74 20.70 1.27
CA VAL A 88 -2.74 21.67 2.37
C VAL A 88 -4.02 21.51 3.19
N GLY A 89 -3.87 21.35 4.50
CA GLY A 89 -4.98 21.05 5.42
C GLY A 89 -5.09 19.58 5.81
N ASP A 90 -4.39 18.66 5.15
CA ASP A 90 -4.40 17.25 5.52
C ASP A 90 -3.79 17.04 6.91
N LEU A 91 -4.42 16.16 7.69
CA LEU A 91 -3.90 15.76 8.99
C LEU A 91 -2.78 14.75 8.80
N VAL A 92 -1.69 14.98 9.52
CA VAL A 92 -0.50 14.12 9.53
C VAL A 92 -0.04 13.86 10.96
N VAL A 93 0.65 12.75 11.16
CA VAL A 93 1.38 12.45 12.38
C VAL A 93 2.86 12.73 12.10
N TYR A 94 3.49 13.50 12.98
CA TYR A 94 4.92 13.75 12.95
C TYR A 94 5.48 13.71 14.36
N GLY A 95 6.43 12.81 14.60
CA GLY A 95 6.93 12.53 15.95
C GLY A 95 5.89 11.82 16.82
N LYS A 96 5.42 12.46 17.90
CA LYS A 96 4.42 11.91 18.84
C LYS A 96 3.09 12.69 18.85
N SER A 97 2.90 13.57 17.88
CA SER A 97 1.77 14.51 17.83
C SER A 97 1.17 14.55 16.42
N ARG A 98 -0.13 14.84 16.39
CA ARG A 98 -0.86 15.17 15.17
C ARG A 98 -0.57 16.62 14.79
N GLY A 99 -0.61 16.89 13.50
CA GLY A 99 -0.44 18.23 12.95
C GLY A 99 -1.16 18.38 11.62
N VAL A 100 -1.27 19.61 11.17
CA VAL A 100 -1.83 19.97 9.86
C VAL A 100 -0.67 20.22 8.92
N PHE A 101 -0.71 19.61 7.74
CA PHE A 101 0.24 19.89 6.67
C PHE A 101 -0.10 21.25 6.02
N GLU A 102 0.83 22.20 6.07
CA GLU A 102 0.65 23.55 5.51
C GLU A 102 1.35 23.73 4.14
N GLY A 103 1.94 22.66 3.59
CA GLY A 103 2.63 22.68 2.31
C GLY A 103 4.15 22.63 2.44
N LEU A 104 4.83 23.11 1.39
CA LEU A 104 6.29 23.17 1.31
C LEU A 104 6.75 24.63 1.34
N ASP A 105 7.85 24.90 2.03
CA ASP A 105 8.50 26.21 1.98
C ASP A 105 9.37 26.39 0.71
N GLU A 106 9.95 27.58 0.54
CA GLU A 106 10.83 27.92 -0.59
C GLU A 106 12.07 27.03 -0.69
N GLN A 107 12.46 26.37 0.40
CA GLN A 107 13.60 25.47 0.49
C GLN A 107 13.19 24.00 0.29
N GLY A 108 11.91 23.73 0.01
CA GLY A 108 11.34 22.40 -0.17
C GLY A 108 11.18 21.60 1.13
N ARG A 109 11.13 22.26 2.29
CA ARG A 109 10.85 21.64 3.59
C ARG A 109 9.33 21.59 3.83
N ALA A 110 8.86 20.49 4.38
CA ALA A 110 7.46 20.33 4.74
C ALA A 110 7.14 21.13 6.00
N ILE A 111 6.07 21.92 5.96
CA ILE A 111 5.58 22.71 7.09
C ILE A 111 4.44 21.93 7.76
N ILE A 112 4.60 21.63 9.04
CA ILE A 112 3.59 20.92 9.84
C ILE A 112 3.25 21.75 11.06
N LYS A 113 1.99 22.13 11.20
CA LYS A 113 1.49 22.88 12.34
C LYS A 113 0.97 21.94 13.43
N GLN A 114 1.62 21.93 14.58
CA GLN A 114 1.29 21.09 15.74
C GLN A 114 0.81 21.94 16.91
N GLY A 115 -0.13 21.42 17.70
CA GLY A 115 -0.60 22.09 18.93
C GLY A 115 -1.20 23.49 18.74
N GLY A 116 -1.63 23.84 17.52
CA GLY A 116 -2.27 25.12 17.19
C GLY A 116 -1.32 26.29 16.88
N THR A 117 -0.07 26.27 17.36
CA THR A 117 0.87 27.41 17.22
C THR A 117 2.28 27.02 16.80
N LEU A 118 2.68 25.76 16.90
CA LEU A 118 4.06 25.35 16.61
C LEU A 118 4.20 24.92 15.14
N ASN A 119 4.98 25.67 14.36
CA ASN A 119 5.35 25.28 13.01
C ASN A 119 6.65 24.46 13.02
N CYS A 120 6.56 23.20 12.62
CA CYS A 120 7.70 22.32 12.43
C CYS A 120 8.10 22.30 10.96
N TYR A 121 9.38 22.53 10.69
CA TYR A 121 9.97 22.47 9.35
C TYR A 121 10.73 21.15 9.21
N VAL A 122 10.24 20.27 8.34
CA VAL A 122 10.82 18.94 8.13
C VAL A 122 11.62 18.94 6.83
N PRO A 123 12.94 18.67 6.88
CA PRO A 123 13.75 18.59 5.66
C PRO A 123 13.37 17.37 4.82
N HIS A 124 13.64 17.42 3.51
CA HIS A 124 13.30 16.33 2.58
C HIS A 124 13.84 14.96 3.02
N THR A 125 15.02 14.96 3.66
CA THR A 125 15.68 13.74 4.15
C THR A 125 14.90 13.07 5.28
N ALA A 126 13.98 13.79 5.93
CA ALA A 126 13.18 13.32 7.06
C ALA A 126 11.69 13.13 6.74
N PHE A 127 11.28 13.20 5.46
CA PHE A 127 9.88 13.02 5.06
C PHE A 127 9.30 11.66 5.46
N TYR A 128 10.13 10.62 5.58
CA TYR A 128 9.72 9.30 6.08
C TYR A 128 9.13 9.31 7.50
N LYS A 129 9.32 10.41 8.26
CA LYS A 129 8.77 10.58 9.60
C LYS A 129 7.36 11.16 9.60
N ILE A 130 6.83 11.53 8.43
CA ILE A 130 5.51 12.11 8.26
C ILE A 130 4.58 10.98 7.81
N THR A 131 3.51 10.76 8.54
CA THR A 131 2.53 9.72 8.23
C THR A 131 1.15 10.34 8.08
N PRO A 132 0.40 10.08 6.99
CA PRO A 132 -0.96 10.59 6.85
C PRO A 132 -1.85 10.08 8.00
N TYR A 133 -2.66 10.96 8.58
CA TYR A 133 -3.58 10.60 9.65
C TYR A 133 -4.98 10.33 9.08
N HIS A 134 -5.39 9.07 9.09
CA HIS A 134 -6.72 8.63 8.62
C HIS A 134 -7.74 8.43 9.74
N GLY A 135 -7.45 8.89 10.96
CA GLY A 135 -8.37 8.81 12.08
C GLY A 135 -9.44 9.92 12.07
N LYS A 136 -10.40 9.84 13.00
CA LYS A 136 -11.50 10.81 13.12
C LYS A 136 -11.25 11.91 14.14
N ALA A 137 -10.21 11.80 14.95
CA ALA A 137 -9.96 12.75 16.02
C ALA A 137 -9.32 14.01 15.45
N THR A 138 -9.94 15.16 15.74
CA THR A 138 -9.57 16.48 15.23
C THR A 138 -8.61 17.23 16.15
N THR A 139 -8.38 16.70 17.36
CA THR A 139 -7.43 17.27 18.31
C THR A 139 -6.00 17.06 17.84
N LEU A 140 -5.21 18.13 17.86
CA LEU A 140 -3.80 18.13 17.41
C LEU A 140 -2.82 17.82 18.55
N ASP A 141 -3.32 17.46 19.73
CA ASP A 141 -2.50 17.04 20.85
C ASP A 141 -2.07 15.57 20.71
N GLY A 142 -0.98 15.20 21.37
CA GLY A 142 -0.48 13.82 21.41
C GLY A 142 -1.30 12.91 22.33
N ARG A 143 -2.47 13.36 22.80
CA ARG A 143 -3.38 12.61 23.69
C ARG A 143 -4.63 12.29 22.89
N GLY A 144 -4.89 11.01 22.69
CA GLY A 144 -5.90 10.44 21.77
C GLY A 144 -7.13 11.31 21.56
#